data_AF-A0A3F2RBG4-F1
#
_entry.id   AF-A0A3F2RBG4-F1
#
_cell.length_a   1.000
_cell.length_b   1.000
_cell.length_c   1.000
_cell.angle_alpha   90.00
_cell.angle_beta   90.00
_cell.angle_gamma   90.00
#
_symmetry.space_group_name_H-M   'P 1'
#
loop_
_entity.id
_entity.type
_entity.pdbx_description
1 polymer ?
#
loop_
_entity_poly.entity_id
_entity_poly.type
_entity_poly.pdbx_seq_one_letter_code
_entity_poly.pdbx_strand_id
1 'polypeptide(L)'
;MRTYTARKKEIEALSEELPSLEAYVDYLKHEAARINNQINSTQKQQLVNSCLRDTVHRQQFALARVHSAVSAFTTCQEKLIPFDNFIHLRKSKKQRLQTLLATKPRMLRDARRFMSERIRFMDLSVPSSEQSCFVSLSGDYCALKFVVMPLEGTFSAKQVFDTLKFYLFHMEIMISEVTGDLTFDGRAYGVIAIDYVDKDELHPYTPNKRLRQDLTSILTKLMSQASSSAVYRLMS
;
A
#
# COMPACT_ATOMS: atom_id res chain seq x y z
N MET A 1 -79.68 50.22 27.76
CA MET A 1 -78.93 49.41 28.75
C MET A 1 -78.51 48.00 28.26
N ARG A 2 -79.13 47.41 27.22
CA ARG A 2 -78.81 46.04 26.73
C ARG A 2 -77.52 45.90 25.88
N THR A 3 -76.99 46.98 25.33
CA THR A 3 -75.81 46.98 24.44
C THR A 3 -74.47 47.07 25.20
N TYR A 4 -74.47 47.73 26.36
CA TYR A 4 -73.29 47.86 27.22
C TYR A 4 -72.90 46.54 27.88
N THR A 5 -73.88 45.78 28.37
CA THR A 5 -73.67 44.49 29.03
C THR A 5 -73.14 43.41 28.09
N ALA A 6 -73.53 43.43 26.80
CA ALA A 6 -73.01 42.51 25.79
C ALA A 6 -71.53 42.81 25.48
N ARG A 7 -71.20 44.09 25.22
CA ARG A 7 -69.80 44.52 25.01
C ARG A 7 -68.90 44.26 26.20
N LYS A 8 -69.40 44.45 27.43
CA LYS A 8 -68.61 44.18 28.64
C LYS A 8 -68.25 42.69 28.76
N LYS A 9 -69.18 41.79 28.49
CA LYS A 9 -68.93 40.34 28.48
C LYS A 9 -67.96 39.92 27.38
N GLU A 10 -68.05 40.54 26.22
CA GLU A 10 -67.13 40.30 25.11
C GLU A 10 -65.71 40.77 25.42
N ILE A 11 -65.57 41.93 26.06
CA ILE A 11 -64.27 42.44 26.55
C ILE A 11 -63.69 41.52 27.64
N GLU A 12 -64.52 41.05 28.59
CA GLU A 12 -64.09 40.10 29.62
C GLU A 12 -63.61 38.78 28.99
N ALA A 13 -64.39 38.19 28.06
CA ALA A 13 -64.01 36.97 27.37
C ALA A 13 -62.72 37.12 26.55
N LEU A 14 -62.58 38.21 25.78
CA LEU A 14 -61.36 38.49 25.02
C LEU A 14 -60.16 38.78 25.93
N SER A 15 -60.39 39.39 27.11
CA SER A 15 -59.32 39.63 28.09
C SER A 15 -58.83 38.34 28.76
N GLU A 16 -59.69 37.33 28.87
CA GLU A 16 -59.31 36.00 29.37
C GLU A 16 -58.56 35.18 28.31
N GLU A 17 -58.86 35.37 27.02
CA GLU A 17 -58.15 34.68 25.93
C GLU A 17 -56.75 35.27 25.66
N LEU A 18 -56.55 36.57 25.87
CA LEU A 18 -55.28 37.26 25.62
C LEU A 18 -54.06 36.59 26.28
N PRO A 19 -54.07 36.27 27.60
CA PRO A 19 -52.94 35.60 28.25
C PRO A 19 -52.61 34.22 27.66
N SER A 20 -53.63 33.48 27.25
CA SER A 20 -53.45 32.14 26.65
C SER A 20 -52.78 32.24 25.27
N LEU A 21 -53.16 33.26 24.49
CA LEU A 21 -52.60 33.53 23.18
C LEU A 21 -51.19 34.10 23.29
N GLU A 22 -50.91 34.96 24.26
CA GLU A 22 -49.57 35.47 24.57
C GLU A 22 -48.61 34.34 24.95
N ALA A 23 -49.03 33.43 25.83
CA ALA A 23 -48.25 32.25 26.21
C ALA A 23 -47.97 31.33 25.00
N TYR A 24 -48.95 31.17 24.12
CA TYR A 24 -48.79 30.39 22.90
C TYR A 24 -47.82 31.05 21.91
N VAL A 25 -47.87 32.37 21.76
CA VAL A 25 -46.91 33.13 20.94
C VAL A 25 -45.50 32.99 21.50
N ASP A 26 -45.31 33.08 22.82
CA ASP A 26 -43.99 32.93 23.43
C ASP A 26 -43.44 31.49 23.30
N TYR A 27 -44.31 30.48 23.40
CA TYR A 27 -43.94 29.11 23.07
C TYR A 27 -43.46 28.97 21.62
N LEU A 28 -44.20 29.52 20.65
CA LEU A 28 -43.81 29.48 19.23
C LEU A 28 -42.48 30.20 18.97
N LYS A 29 -42.22 31.34 19.64
CA LYS A 29 -40.93 32.04 19.55
C LYS A 29 -39.78 31.17 20.07
N HIS A 30 -39.98 30.51 21.21
CA HIS A 30 -38.96 29.63 21.79
C HIS A 30 -38.68 28.43 20.86
N GLU A 31 -39.72 27.81 20.32
CA GLU A 31 -39.58 26.68 19.41
C GLU A 31 -38.88 27.08 18.10
N ALA A 32 -39.21 28.26 17.55
CA ALA A 32 -38.51 28.81 16.39
C ALA A 32 -37.01 29.05 16.68
N ALA A 33 -36.67 29.58 17.86
CA ALA A 33 -35.27 29.77 18.27
C ALA A 33 -34.52 28.43 18.41
N ARG A 34 -35.18 27.41 18.96
CA ARG A 34 -34.63 26.05 19.09
C ARG A 34 -34.29 25.45 17.71
N ILE A 35 -35.23 25.53 16.77
CA ILE A 35 -35.05 25.03 15.39
C ILE A 35 -33.92 25.80 14.69
N ASN A 36 -33.88 27.13 14.82
CA ASN A 36 -32.84 27.95 14.20
C ASN A 36 -31.43 27.58 14.71
N ASN A 37 -31.29 27.37 16.02
CA ASN A 37 -30.03 26.93 16.62
C ASN A 37 -29.61 25.54 16.14
N GLN A 38 -30.55 24.60 16.01
CA GLN A 38 -30.30 23.28 15.44
C GLN A 38 -29.86 23.36 13.97
N ILE A 39 -30.53 24.15 13.15
CA ILE A 39 -30.18 24.39 11.74
C ILE A 39 -28.77 24.98 11.65
N ASN A 40 -28.46 26.02 12.42
CA ASN A 40 -27.14 26.66 12.45
C ASN A 40 -26.04 25.67 12.87
N SER A 41 -26.30 24.82 13.89
CA SER A 41 -25.35 23.78 14.29
C SER A 41 -25.12 22.73 13.20
N THR A 42 -26.19 22.34 12.49
CA THR A 42 -26.12 21.35 11.41
C THR A 42 -25.37 21.90 10.20
N GLN A 43 -25.65 23.15 9.81
CA GLN A 43 -24.95 23.84 8.73
C GLN A 43 -23.46 24.01 9.05
N LYS A 44 -23.13 24.39 10.29
CA LYS A 44 -21.73 24.45 10.75
C LYS A 44 -21.04 23.10 10.62
N GLN A 45 -21.69 22.01 11.03
CA GLN A 45 -21.16 20.66 10.88
C GLN A 45 -20.98 20.25 9.41
N GLN A 46 -21.92 20.60 8.54
CA GLN A 46 -21.83 20.34 7.10
C GLN A 46 -20.65 21.08 6.47
N LEU A 47 -20.43 22.35 6.82
CA LEU A 47 -19.29 23.13 6.35
C LEU A 47 -17.96 22.54 6.82
N VAL A 48 -17.87 22.15 8.10
CA VAL A 48 -16.67 21.48 8.64
C VAL A 48 -16.42 20.17 7.91
N ASN A 49 -17.44 19.33 7.73
CA ASN A 49 -17.30 18.07 6.99
C ASN A 49 -16.88 18.29 5.54
N SER A 50 -17.40 19.32 4.87
CA SER A 50 -16.98 19.69 3.52
C SER A 50 -15.50 20.09 3.49
N CYS A 51 -15.08 20.96 4.40
CA CYS A 51 -13.68 21.39 4.51
C CYS A 51 -12.72 20.22 4.81
N LEU A 52 -13.14 19.28 5.67
CA LEU A 52 -12.39 18.06 5.95
C LEU A 52 -12.24 17.19 4.69
N ARG A 53 -13.34 16.96 3.95
CA ARG A 53 -13.30 16.22 2.68
C ARG A 53 -12.39 16.88 1.65
N ASP A 54 -12.46 18.21 1.51
CA ASP A 54 -11.58 18.96 0.60
C ASP A 54 -10.11 18.84 1.00
N THR A 55 -9.83 18.78 2.30
CA THR A 55 -8.47 18.57 2.81
C THR A 55 -7.97 17.15 2.52
N VAL A 56 -8.81 16.13 2.72
CA VAL A 56 -8.50 14.74 2.36
C VAL A 56 -8.23 14.62 0.86
N HIS A 57 -9.06 15.22 0.00
CA HIS A 57 -8.83 15.22 -1.44
C HIS A 57 -7.50 15.87 -1.82
N ARG A 58 -7.17 17.03 -1.24
CA ARG A 58 -5.87 17.69 -1.46
C ARG A 58 -4.70 16.81 -1.06
N GLN A 59 -4.80 16.09 0.06
CA GLN A 59 -3.77 15.15 0.50
C GLN A 59 -3.64 13.96 -0.46
N GLN A 60 -4.75 13.41 -0.95
CA GLN A 60 -4.73 12.33 -1.95
C GLN A 60 -4.03 12.77 -3.25
N PHE A 61 -4.29 13.98 -3.74
CA PHE A 61 -3.56 14.53 -4.89
C PHE A 61 -2.07 14.75 -4.60
N ALA A 62 -1.71 15.16 -3.38
CA ALA A 62 -0.31 15.27 -2.99
C ALA A 62 0.40 13.90 -3.01
N LEU A 63 -0.24 12.85 -2.48
CA LEU A 63 0.27 11.48 -2.54
C LEU A 63 0.38 10.98 -3.98
N ALA A 64 -0.60 11.25 -4.83
CA ALA A 64 -0.55 10.89 -6.25
C ALA A 64 0.65 11.53 -6.97
N ARG A 65 0.97 12.80 -6.68
CA ARG A 65 2.17 13.48 -7.22
C ARG A 65 3.46 12.80 -6.77
N VAL A 66 3.56 12.42 -5.49
CA VAL A 66 4.73 11.70 -4.97
C VAL A 66 4.85 10.34 -5.66
N HIS A 67 3.75 9.58 -5.78
CA HIS A 67 3.73 8.30 -6.49
C HIS A 67 4.18 8.44 -7.95
N SER A 68 3.71 9.47 -8.65
CA SER A 68 4.13 9.75 -10.03
C SER A 68 5.62 10.03 -10.13
N ALA A 69 6.18 10.86 -9.24
CA ALA A 69 7.61 11.15 -9.21
C ALA A 69 8.45 9.89 -8.91
N VAL A 70 8.02 9.06 -7.95
CA VAL A 70 8.68 7.78 -7.63
C VAL A 70 8.62 6.82 -8.80
N SER A 71 7.47 6.71 -9.47
CA SER A 71 7.32 5.86 -10.66
C SER A 71 8.26 6.30 -11.78
N ALA A 72 8.32 7.60 -12.08
CA ALA A 72 9.25 8.13 -13.08
C ALA A 72 10.72 7.85 -12.70
N PHE A 73 11.07 8.00 -11.42
CA PHE A 73 12.41 7.68 -10.94
C PHE A 73 12.77 6.21 -11.18
N THR A 74 11.85 5.28 -10.91
CA THR A 74 12.09 3.85 -11.14
C THR A 74 12.33 3.49 -12.61
N THR A 75 11.72 4.23 -13.55
CA THR A 75 11.91 3.99 -15.00
C THR A 75 13.21 4.57 -15.55
N CYS A 76 13.75 5.61 -14.91
CA CYS A 76 14.99 6.25 -15.33
C CYS A 76 16.25 5.63 -14.69
N GLN A 77 16.09 4.72 -13.74
CA GLN A 77 17.20 4.10 -13.03
C GLN A 77 17.77 2.92 -13.83
N GLU A 78 19.05 2.97 -14.20
CA GLU A 78 19.73 1.91 -14.98
C GLU A 78 19.83 0.56 -14.22
N LYS A 79 19.93 0.60 -12.88
CA LYS A 79 19.91 -0.61 -12.03
C LYS A 79 18.68 -0.61 -11.13
N LEU A 80 17.80 -1.59 -11.32
CA LEU A 80 16.54 -1.71 -10.59
C LEU A 80 16.68 -2.05 -9.10
N ILE A 81 17.85 -2.52 -8.68
CA ILE A 81 18.17 -2.79 -7.27
C ILE A 81 19.22 -1.77 -6.79
N PRO A 82 19.01 -1.08 -5.65
CA PRO A 82 19.79 0.09 -5.26
C PRO A 82 21.21 -0.21 -4.74
N PHE A 83 21.73 -1.42 -4.95
CA PHE A 83 23.09 -1.78 -4.58
C PHE A 83 23.82 -2.36 -5.79
N ASP A 84 24.72 -1.54 -6.33
CA ASP A 84 25.60 -1.90 -7.43
C ASP A 84 26.75 -2.79 -6.92
N ASN A 85 26.90 -3.96 -7.53
CA ASN A 85 28.10 -4.76 -7.46
C ASN A 85 28.54 -5.11 -8.88
N PHE A 86 29.57 -4.42 -9.36
CA PHE A 86 30.23 -4.81 -10.59
C PHE A 86 30.96 -6.15 -10.42
N ILE A 87 30.49 -7.19 -11.09
CA ILE A 87 31.04 -8.55 -11.01
C ILE A 87 31.93 -8.81 -12.24
N HIS A 88 33.23 -8.86 -12.00
CA HIS A 88 34.23 -9.23 -13.01
C HIS A 88 34.81 -10.62 -12.74
N LEU A 89 34.50 -11.58 -13.61
CA LEU A 89 34.99 -12.94 -13.52
C LEU A 89 36.20 -13.17 -14.44
N ARG A 90 37.34 -13.52 -13.83
CA ARG A 90 38.56 -13.92 -14.54
C ARG A 90 38.43 -15.31 -15.17
N LYS A 91 39.43 -15.71 -15.96
CA LYS A 91 39.51 -17.04 -16.60
C LYS A 91 39.70 -18.20 -15.60
N SER A 92 40.47 -17.99 -14.52
CA SER A 92 40.81 -19.06 -13.58
C SER A 92 39.65 -19.41 -12.63
N LYS A 93 39.32 -20.70 -12.51
CA LYS A 93 38.27 -21.20 -11.58
C LYS A 93 38.48 -20.71 -10.14
N LYS A 94 39.71 -20.71 -9.65
CA LYS A 94 40.03 -20.26 -8.28
C LYS A 94 39.74 -18.76 -8.10
N GLN A 95 40.14 -17.94 -9.06
CA GLN A 95 39.90 -16.50 -9.03
C GLN A 95 38.40 -16.18 -9.15
N ARG A 96 37.67 -16.92 -9.98
CA ARG A 96 36.20 -16.78 -10.09
C ARG A 96 35.51 -17.05 -8.75
N LEU A 97 35.84 -18.18 -8.11
CA LEU A 97 35.28 -18.54 -6.81
C LEU A 97 35.62 -17.47 -5.76
N GLN A 98 36.86 -16.98 -5.76
CA GLN A 98 37.30 -15.94 -4.84
C GLN A 98 36.51 -14.63 -5.04
N THR A 99 36.31 -14.17 -6.28
CA THR A 99 35.48 -12.98 -6.56
C THR A 99 34.06 -13.18 -6.03
N LEU A 100 33.42 -14.31 -6.34
CA LEU A 100 32.04 -14.58 -5.91
C LEU A 100 31.91 -14.65 -4.39
N LEU A 101 32.85 -15.29 -3.70
CA LEU A 101 32.87 -15.37 -2.24
C LEU A 101 33.11 -14.00 -1.60
N ALA A 102 33.92 -13.14 -2.20
CA ALA A 102 34.14 -11.78 -1.72
C ALA A 102 32.89 -10.90 -1.86
N THR A 103 32.13 -11.05 -2.94
CA THR A 103 30.92 -10.26 -3.21
C THR A 103 29.72 -10.72 -2.37
N LYS A 104 29.62 -12.03 -2.06
CA LYS A 104 28.46 -12.65 -1.40
C LYS A 104 27.99 -11.96 -0.10
N PRO A 105 28.86 -11.63 0.88
CA PRO A 105 28.40 -11.03 2.15
C PRO A 105 27.73 -9.67 1.95
N ARG A 106 28.30 -8.83 1.08
CA ARG A 106 27.75 -7.51 0.75
C ARG A 106 26.39 -7.64 0.09
N MET A 107 26.27 -8.48 -0.93
CA MET A 107 24.99 -8.72 -1.62
C MET A 107 23.90 -9.17 -0.66
N LEU A 108 24.18 -10.15 0.20
CA LEU A 108 23.19 -10.66 1.15
C LEU A 108 22.75 -9.62 2.16
N ARG A 109 23.69 -8.79 2.65
CA ARG A 109 23.38 -7.70 3.59
C ARG A 109 22.50 -6.64 2.92
N ASP A 110 22.90 -6.17 1.75
CA ASP A 110 22.21 -5.08 1.06
C ASP A 110 20.83 -5.56 0.57
N ALA A 111 20.72 -6.81 0.11
CA ALA A 111 19.45 -7.44 -0.25
C ALA A 111 18.49 -7.58 0.93
N ARG A 112 18.97 -8.03 2.09
CA ARG A 112 18.14 -8.09 3.30
C ARG A 112 17.62 -6.72 3.70
N ARG A 113 18.49 -5.71 3.69
CA ARG A 113 18.13 -4.34 4.06
C ARG A 113 17.11 -3.75 3.10
N PHE A 114 17.30 -3.92 1.80
CA PHE A 114 16.35 -3.44 0.81
C PHE A 114 14.99 -4.11 0.99
N MET A 115 14.96 -5.45 1.13
CA MET A 115 13.70 -6.16 1.28
C MET A 115 12.98 -5.76 2.57
N SER A 116 13.70 -5.59 3.70
CA SER A 116 13.07 -5.12 4.95
C SER A 116 12.41 -3.75 4.81
N GLU A 117 12.96 -2.84 4.02
CA GLU A 117 12.34 -1.54 3.73
C GLU A 117 11.18 -1.67 2.73
N ARG A 118 11.36 -2.47 1.67
CA ARG A 118 10.36 -2.65 0.60
C ARG A 118 9.04 -3.26 1.07
N ILE A 119 9.11 -4.10 2.10
CA ILE A 119 7.96 -4.81 2.66
C ILE A 119 7.42 -4.19 3.95
N ARG A 120 8.02 -3.08 4.42
CA ARG A 120 7.80 -2.52 5.77
C ARG A 120 6.34 -2.28 6.13
N PHE A 121 5.52 -1.96 5.12
CA PHE A 121 4.10 -1.63 5.28
C PHE A 121 3.18 -2.58 4.50
N MET A 122 3.70 -3.70 4.00
CA MET A 122 2.92 -4.68 3.24
C MET A 122 2.38 -5.77 4.17
N ASP A 123 1.14 -6.21 3.94
CA ASP A 123 0.63 -7.42 4.55
C ASP A 123 1.15 -8.63 3.79
N LEU A 124 2.05 -9.38 4.42
CA LEU A 124 2.73 -10.52 3.83
C LEU A 124 1.96 -11.83 3.96
N SER A 125 0.81 -11.80 4.64
CA SER A 125 -0.11 -12.94 4.71
C SER A 125 -1.00 -13.05 3.47
N VAL A 126 -1.13 -11.96 2.71
CA VAL A 126 -1.95 -11.90 1.50
C VAL A 126 -1.06 -12.06 0.26
N PRO A 127 -1.38 -12.97 -0.66
CA PRO A 127 -0.67 -13.08 -1.93
C PRO A 127 -0.75 -11.76 -2.71
N SER A 128 0.38 -11.31 -3.25
CA SER A 128 0.41 -10.09 -4.08
C SER A 128 1.47 -10.21 -5.17
N SER A 129 1.21 -9.60 -6.32
CA SER A 129 2.17 -9.51 -7.42
C SER A 129 2.10 -8.11 -8.00
N GLU A 130 3.26 -7.48 -8.11
CA GLU A 130 3.45 -6.18 -8.74
C GLU A 130 4.44 -6.36 -9.89
N GLN A 131 4.11 -5.80 -11.05
CA GLN A 131 4.97 -5.81 -12.21
C GLN A 131 5.04 -4.42 -12.83
N SER A 132 6.26 -3.97 -13.11
CA SER A 132 6.51 -2.74 -13.86
C SER A 132 7.36 -3.09 -15.08
N CYS A 133 6.94 -2.63 -16.26
CA CYS A 133 7.70 -2.77 -17.49
C CYS A 133 8.01 -1.39 -18.05
N PHE A 134 9.24 -1.17 -18.48
CA PHE A 134 9.68 0.10 -19.04
C PHE A 134 10.85 -0.09 -19.99
N VAL A 135 11.16 0.95 -20.76
CA VAL A 135 12.34 0.99 -21.62
C VAL A 135 13.36 1.89 -20.94
N SER A 136 14.55 1.36 -20.70
CA SER A 136 15.66 2.13 -20.14
C SER A 136 16.15 3.21 -21.11
N LEU A 137 16.99 4.12 -20.62
CA LEU A 137 17.62 5.14 -21.46
C LEU A 137 18.54 4.56 -22.56
N SER A 138 19.08 3.36 -22.35
CA SER A 138 19.87 2.62 -23.34
C SER A 138 19.01 1.92 -24.40
N GLY A 139 17.68 1.94 -24.27
CA GLY A 139 16.74 1.28 -25.19
C GLY A 139 16.44 -0.17 -24.84
N ASP A 140 16.96 -0.68 -23.72
CA ASP A 140 16.69 -2.05 -23.27
C ASP A 140 15.30 -2.16 -22.64
N TYR A 141 14.59 -3.25 -22.95
CA TYR A 141 13.30 -3.55 -22.32
C TYR A 141 13.53 -4.15 -20.92
N CYS A 142 13.02 -3.47 -19.90
CA CYS A 142 13.20 -3.84 -18.51
C CYS A 142 11.87 -4.25 -17.88
N ALA A 143 11.91 -5.30 -17.05
CA ALA A 143 10.78 -5.73 -16.25
C ALA A 143 11.20 -5.88 -14.78
N LEU A 144 10.49 -5.21 -13.89
CA LEU A 144 10.56 -5.42 -12.45
C LEU A 144 9.37 -6.28 -12.03
N LYS A 145 9.64 -7.40 -11.36
CA LYS A 145 8.61 -8.22 -10.74
C LYS A 145 8.86 -8.29 -9.24
N PHE A 146 7.86 -7.92 -8.45
CA PHE A 146 7.84 -8.14 -7.01
C PHE A 146 6.66 -9.05 -6.68
N VAL A 147 6.93 -10.14 -5.97
CA VAL A 147 5.91 -11.14 -5.64
C VAL A 147 5.97 -11.51 -4.17
N VAL A 148 4.82 -11.49 -3.53
CA VAL A 148 4.57 -12.07 -2.21
C VAL A 148 3.73 -13.32 -2.41
N MET A 149 4.32 -14.46 -2.09
CA MET A 149 3.62 -15.75 -2.02
C MET A 149 3.67 -16.28 -0.59
N PRO A 150 2.57 -16.15 0.17
CA PRO A 150 2.36 -16.90 1.39
C PRO A 150 2.50 -18.40 1.11
N LEU A 151 3.04 -19.12 2.08
CA LEU A 151 3.20 -20.58 2.03
C LEU A 151 2.73 -21.05 3.42
N GLU A 152 1.88 -22.08 3.49
CA GLU A 152 1.00 -22.34 4.64
C GLU A 152 1.40 -23.57 5.54
N GLY A 153 2.13 -23.44 6.70
CA GLY A 153 2.19 -24.44 7.85
C GLY A 153 3.54 -24.72 8.67
N THR A 154 4.32 -25.87 8.63
CA THR A 154 5.81 -26.19 9.02
C THR A 154 6.96 -26.69 7.98
N PHE A 155 7.96 -25.89 7.50
CA PHE A 155 8.98 -26.18 6.41
C PHE A 155 10.41 -26.30 6.97
N SER A 156 11.29 -26.97 6.21
CA SER A 156 12.76 -26.87 6.37
C SER A 156 13.40 -25.78 5.49
N ALA A 157 14.58 -25.29 5.89
CA ALA A 157 15.35 -24.34 5.09
C ALA A 157 15.69 -24.85 3.68
N LYS A 158 15.88 -26.17 3.53
CA LYS A 158 16.15 -26.81 2.23
C LYS A 158 14.94 -26.73 1.31
N GLN A 159 13.75 -27.01 1.83
CA GLN A 159 12.52 -26.93 1.04
C GLN A 159 12.23 -25.51 0.57
N VAL A 160 12.40 -24.51 1.45
CA VAL A 160 12.29 -23.10 1.04
C VAL A 160 13.28 -22.78 -0.07
N PHE A 161 14.53 -23.23 0.04
CA PHE A 161 15.52 -23.04 -1.01
C PHE A 161 15.12 -23.71 -2.33
N ASP A 162 14.64 -24.95 -2.29
CA ASP A 162 14.23 -25.70 -3.48
C ASP A 162 12.99 -25.08 -4.16
N THR A 163 12.01 -24.58 -3.39
CA THR A 163 10.86 -23.85 -3.93
C THR A 163 11.27 -22.53 -4.58
N LEU A 164 12.13 -21.75 -3.92
CA LEU A 164 12.63 -20.50 -4.50
C LEU A 164 13.45 -20.76 -5.76
N LYS A 165 14.24 -21.84 -5.76
CA LYS A 165 14.99 -22.30 -6.92
C LYS A 165 14.04 -22.70 -8.05
N PHE A 166 12.98 -23.45 -7.77
CA PHE A 166 11.96 -23.81 -8.74
C PHE A 166 11.30 -22.56 -9.35
N TYR A 167 10.86 -21.62 -8.52
CA TYR A 167 10.27 -20.36 -8.98
C TYR A 167 11.23 -19.58 -9.88
N LEU A 168 12.49 -19.47 -9.48
CA LEU A 168 13.53 -18.80 -10.27
C LEU A 168 13.67 -19.42 -11.66
N PHE A 169 13.74 -20.76 -11.75
CA PHE A 169 13.92 -21.44 -13.03
C PHE A 169 12.67 -21.49 -13.91
N HIS A 170 11.48 -21.24 -13.33
CA HIS A 170 10.21 -21.22 -14.05
C HIS A 170 9.58 -19.81 -14.11
N MET A 171 10.35 -18.76 -13.80
CA MET A 171 9.83 -17.40 -13.69
C MET A 171 9.18 -16.90 -14.98
N GLU A 172 9.71 -17.25 -16.16
CA GLU A 172 9.13 -16.87 -17.47
C GLU A 172 7.73 -17.47 -17.70
N ILE A 173 7.46 -18.67 -17.17
CA ILE A 173 6.17 -19.36 -17.29
C ILE A 173 5.20 -18.82 -16.21
N MET A 174 5.70 -18.61 -14.99
CA MET A 174 4.93 -18.10 -13.84
C MET A 174 4.54 -16.61 -13.96
N ILE A 175 5.10 -15.87 -14.91
CA ILE A 175 4.66 -14.49 -15.22
C ILE A 175 3.26 -14.50 -15.86
N SER A 176 2.88 -15.58 -16.55
CA SER A 176 1.61 -15.72 -17.26
C SER A 176 0.54 -16.51 -16.49
N GLU A 177 0.94 -17.38 -15.55
CA GLU A 177 0.03 -18.11 -14.68
C GLU A 177 0.60 -18.16 -13.27
N VAL A 178 -0.18 -17.69 -12.29
CA VAL A 178 -0.53 -18.44 -11.07
C VAL A 178 -1.49 -17.58 -10.25
N THR A 179 -2.77 -17.82 -10.53
CA THR A 179 -3.82 -17.91 -9.51
C THR A 179 -3.52 -19.17 -8.69
N GLY A 180 -3.63 -19.08 -7.37
CA GLY A 180 -3.01 -20.01 -6.43
C GLY A 180 -3.46 -21.48 -6.52
N ASP A 181 -2.54 -22.37 -6.12
CA ASP A 181 -2.81 -23.51 -5.23
C ASP A 181 -1.46 -24.16 -4.85
N LEU A 182 -0.90 -23.82 -3.69
CA LEU A 182 0.22 -24.56 -3.08
C LEU A 182 0.05 -24.53 -1.56
N THR A 183 -0.75 -25.47 -1.08
CA THR A 183 -1.12 -25.71 0.33
C THR A 183 -0.05 -26.53 1.05
N PHE A 184 0.95 -25.90 1.69
CA PHE A 184 1.98 -26.69 2.41
C PHE A 184 2.70 -25.97 3.52
N ASP A 185 3.10 -26.79 4.47
CA ASP A 185 3.41 -26.45 5.83
C ASP A 185 4.85 -25.78 5.99
N GLY A 186 5.07 -24.43 6.31
CA GLY A 186 5.81 -23.53 7.36
C GLY A 186 7.26 -23.16 7.84
N ARG A 187 7.44 -22.70 9.09
CA ARG A 187 8.58 -21.83 9.55
C ARG A 187 10.04 -22.09 9.06
N ALA A 188 10.44 -21.38 8.00
CA ALA A 188 11.82 -21.07 7.60
C ALA A 188 11.89 -19.73 6.84
N TYR A 189 12.95 -18.94 7.02
CA TYR A 189 13.22 -17.71 6.23
C TYR A 189 14.44 -17.91 5.32
N GLY A 190 14.28 -17.59 4.04
CA GLY A 190 15.33 -17.71 3.03
C GLY A 190 15.47 -16.41 2.28
N VAL A 191 16.71 -16.02 1.98
CA VAL A 191 17.01 -14.90 1.07
C VAL A 191 17.86 -15.44 -0.07
N ILE A 192 17.34 -15.39 -1.29
CA ILE A 192 18.12 -15.61 -2.50
C ILE A 192 18.32 -14.24 -3.15
N ALA A 193 19.57 -13.81 -3.28
CA ALA A 193 19.96 -12.63 -4.04
C ALA A 193 20.69 -13.11 -5.29
N ILE A 194 20.25 -12.61 -6.44
CA ILE A 194 20.76 -12.95 -7.77
C ILE A 194 21.15 -11.64 -8.42
N ASP A 195 22.27 -11.68 -9.13
CA ASP A 195 22.71 -10.58 -9.98
C ASP A 195 23.43 -11.16 -11.19
N TYR A 196 23.52 -10.39 -12.25
CA TYR A 196 24.22 -10.80 -13.47
C TYR A 196 25.73 -10.52 -13.37
N VAL A 197 26.50 -11.17 -14.23
CA VAL A 197 27.95 -10.93 -14.34
C VAL A 197 28.18 -9.85 -15.39
N ASP A 198 28.70 -8.70 -15.00
CA ASP A 198 28.98 -7.60 -15.93
C ASP A 198 30.06 -7.96 -16.96
N LYS A 199 31.10 -8.70 -16.52
CA LYS A 199 32.19 -9.10 -17.40
C LYS A 199 32.72 -10.49 -17.04
N ASP A 200 32.71 -11.38 -18.04
CA ASP A 200 33.26 -12.73 -17.93
C ASP A 200 34.36 -12.95 -18.98
N GLU A 201 35.61 -13.12 -18.53
CA GLU A 201 36.76 -13.35 -19.41
C GLU A 201 36.83 -14.77 -19.99
N LEU A 202 36.13 -15.74 -19.36
CA LEU A 202 36.07 -17.12 -19.83
C LEU A 202 34.95 -17.29 -20.87
N HIS A 203 33.84 -16.58 -20.68
CA HIS A 203 32.67 -16.60 -21.54
C HIS A 203 32.22 -15.17 -21.89
N PRO A 204 32.98 -14.44 -22.74
CA PRO A 204 32.68 -13.05 -23.04
C PRO A 204 31.33 -12.90 -23.74
N TYR A 205 30.54 -11.92 -23.30
CA TYR A 205 29.28 -11.57 -23.94
C TYR A 205 29.54 -11.01 -25.34
N THR A 206 28.71 -11.41 -26.32
CA THR A 206 28.82 -11.02 -27.73
C THR A 206 27.48 -10.46 -28.19
N PRO A 207 27.28 -9.13 -28.11
CA PRO A 207 25.98 -8.48 -28.34
C PRO A 207 25.36 -8.81 -29.71
N ASN A 208 26.18 -8.92 -30.75
CA ASN A 208 25.72 -9.18 -32.12
C ASN A 208 25.32 -10.63 -32.38
N LYS A 209 25.54 -11.53 -31.41
CA LYS A 209 25.33 -12.98 -31.57
C LYS A 209 24.43 -13.58 -30.50
N ARG A 210 24.19 -12.87 -29.40
CA ARG A 210 23.48 -13.38 -28.23
C ARG A 210 22.61 -12.27 -27.67
N LEU A 211 21.37 -12.60 -27.36
CA LEU A 211 20.53 -11.77 -26.51
C LEU A 211 21.06 -11.86 -25.07
N ARG A 212 21.10 -10.75 -24.35
CA ARG A 212 21.40 -10.73 -22.91
C ARG A 212 20.10 -10.73 -22.13
N GLN A 213 19.99 -11.66 -21.20
CA GLN A 213 18.93 -11.65 -20.19
C GLN A 213 19.60 -11.47 -18.83
N ASP A 214 19.63 -10.22 -18.38
CA ASP A 214 20.15 -9.86 -17.07
C ASP A 214 19.04 -10.02 -16.03
N LEU A 215 19.29 -10.86 -15.03
CA LEU A 215 18.36 -11.10 -13.93
C LEU A 215 19.00 -10.67 -12.62
N THR A 216 18.45 -9.62 -12.03
CA THR A 216 18.71 -9.27 -10.63
C THR A 216 17.43 -9.53 -9.84
N SER A 217 17.51 -10.36 -8.81
CA SER A 217 16.33 -10.75 -8.03
C SER A 217 16.68 -10.92 -6.56
N ILE A 218 15.76 -10.49 -5.69
CA ILE A 218 15.85 -10.78 -4.27
C ILE A 218 14.55 -11.48 -3.87
N LEU A 219 14.65 -12.77 -3.56
CA LEU A 219 13.54 -13.52 -3.02
C LEU A 219 13.74 -13.62 -1.52
N THR A 220 12.87 -12.99 -0.74
CA THR A 220 12.88 -13.09 0.73
C THR A 220 11.59 -13.74 1.19
N LYS A 221 11.70 -14.80 2.00
CA LYS A 221 10.55 -15.37 2.70
C LYS A 221 10.44 -14.78 4.10
N LEU A 222 9.29 -14.21 4.41
CA LEU A 222 8.93 -13.82 5.77
C LEU A 222 7.82 -14.72 6.27
N MET A 223 7.89 -15.04 7.54
CA MET A 223 6.85 -15.80 8.21
C MET A 223 5.72 -14.84 8.58
N SER A 224 4.48 -15.21 8.27
CA SER A 224 3.34 -14.60 8.93
C SER A 224 3.36 -15.07 10.39
N GLN A 225 3.27 -14.14 11.34
CA GLN A 225 2.81 -14.51 12.67
C GLN A 225 1.32 -14.78 12.53
N ALA A 226 0.86 -15.96 12.94
CA ALA A 226 -0.55 -16.15 13.19
C ALA A 226 -0.97 -15.09 14.21
N SER A 227 -1.66 -14.05 13.75
CA SER A 227 -2.34 -13.12 14.63
C SER A 227 -3.38 -13.94 15.36
N SER A 228 -3.07 -14.29 16.61
CA SER A 228 -4.05 -14.66 17.59
C SER A 228 -5.17 -13.63 17.54
N SER A 229 -6.40 -14.11 17.39
CA SER A 229 -7.61 -13.32 17.29
C SER A 229 -7.67 -12.26 18.40
N ALA A 230 -7.54 -11.00 18.02
CA ALA A 230 -8.03 -9.87 18.80
C ALA A 230 -9.03 -9.09 17.93
N VAL A 231 -10.20 -9.73 17.83
CA VAL A 231 -11.55 -9.20 17.60
C VAL A 231 -11.68 -7.73 18.04
N TYR A 232 -12.13 -6.88 17.11
CA TYR A 232 -12.78 -5.57 17.27
C TYR A 232 -12.52 -4.75 18.55
N ARG A 233 -11.82 -3.62 18.42
CA ARG A 233 -12.13 -2.42 19.22
C ARG A 233 -11.58 -1.15 18.59
N LEU A 234 -12.41 -0.45 17.81
CA LEU A 234 -12.34 1.00 17.61
C LEU A 234 -13.67 1.49 17.03
N MET A 235 -14.73 1.38 17.83
CA MET A 235 -15.83 2.35 17.88
C MET A 235 -16.30 2.42 19.34
N SER A 236 -15.84 3.44 20.05
CA SER A 236 -16.40 4.00 21.28
C SER A 236 -15.94 5.44 21.36
#